data_AF-A0AA40B918-F1
#
_entry.id   AF-A0AA40B918-F1
#
_cell.length_a   1.000
_cell.length_b   1.000
_cell.length_c   1.000
_cell.angle_alpha   90.00
_cell.angle_beta   90.00
_cell.angle_gamma   90.00
#
_symmetry.space_group_name_H-M   'P 1'
#
loop_
_entity.id
_entity.type
_entity.pdbx_description
1 polymer ?
#
loop_
_entity_poly.entity_id
_entity_poly.type
_entity_poly.pdbx_seq_one_letter_code
_entity_poly.pdbx_strand_id
1 'polypeptide(L)'
;MNGSQHRKKRGSKKIENTRSEGSSEEKRQEGDKGRKFNPLETLQAVEMAAKELDQAVDGCTRQLAKDTNDLSKNTNDQTGIILGWVVSEADPLLKDISKGVGQMMVLMKGDQREKDKTNKSLRCVRASLKTVARTNATDRDLFEFLLKEVRREEQKARAELMDRIRILEKEKQTTKGVISTERLMEILLRGENTDDGPAPDIDSMLEQMINDMERVLSKRGDIDIRAQGQVLSLFQEKRFLDWSENKHPDLILVDGNIESRDRVSTMSLLCAEFLATKLSQGYVCLYFACGLHTGARDPWSGPKGIARSIAVQLMLALGLRRDVNLEFMSSRRRVRELEADDIERLCKVVRALIK
;
A
#
# COMPACT_ATOMS: atom_id res chain seq x y z
N MET A 1 -14.41 -34.33 -34.70
CA MET A 1 -15.70 -34.86 -34.24
C MET A 1 -16.81 -34.11 -34.96
N ASN A 2 -17.57 -34.85 -35.78
CA ASN A 2 -18.93 -34.66 -36.32
C ASN A 2 -19.38 -33.23 -36.64
N GLY A 3 -19.68 -32.88 -37.90
CA GLY A 3 -20.81 -33.39 -38.70
C GLY A 3 -22.06 -32.53 -38.38
N SER A 4 -22.88 -32.01 -39.28
CA SER A 4 -23.29 -32.53 -40.58
C SER A 4 -24.01 -31.46 -41.41
N GLN A 5 -23.89 -31.65 -42.72
CA GLN A 5 -24.68 -31.12 -43.85
C GLN A 5 -26.20 -31.16 -43.67
N HIS A 6 -26.91 -30.21 -44.31
CA HIS A 6 -28.02 -30.45 -45.26
C HIS A 6 -28.60 -29.10 -45.80
N ARG A 7 -29.25 -28.95 -46.96
CA ARG A 7 -29.17 -29.45 -48.35
C ARG A 7 -30.36 -28.79 -49.10
N LYS A 8 -30.13 -28.27 -50.32
CA LYS A 8 -31.10 -28.14 -51.47
C LYS A 8 -32.27 -27.11 -51.32
N LYS A 9 -32.76 -26.43 -52.36
CA LYS A 9 -33.09 -26.91 -53.73
C LYS A 9 -33.25 -25.73 -54.72
N ARG A 10 -32.87 -25.99 -55.97
CA ARG A 10 -33.12 -25.19 -57.19
C ARG A 10 -34.61 -25.19 -57.57
N GLY A 11 -35.04 -24.16 -58.31
CA GLY A 11 -36.25 -24.18 -59.14
C GLY A 11 -36.15 -23.15 -60.28
N SER A 12 -35.98 -23.65 -61.52
CA SER A 12 -36.04 -22.91 -62.78
C SER A 12 -37.40 -23.14 -63.45
N LYS A 13 -37.95 -22.13 -64.14
CA LYS A 13 -38.94 -22.20 -65.26
C LYS A 13 -38.92 -20.81 -65.92
N LYS A 14 -38.58 -20.57 -67.20
CA LYS A 14 -38.89 -21.16 -68.52
C LYS A 14 -40.28 -20.74 -69.07
N ILE A 15 -40.23 -19.74 -69.98
CA ILE A 15 -40.89 -19.56 -71.29
C ILE A 15 -42.42 -19.44 -71.38
N GLU A 16 -42.88 -18.38 -72.09
CA GLU A 16 -43.87 -18.31 -73.21
C GLU A 16 -44.10 -16.80 -73.45
N ASN A 17 -43.82 -16.11 -74.56
CA ASN A 17 -43.94 -16.32 -76.01
C ASN A 17 -45.37 -16.63 -76.50
N THR A 18 -46.15 -15.59 -76.76
CA THR A 18 -47.28 -15.63 -77.72
C THR A 18 -47.24 -14.40 -78.61
N ARG A 19 -47.05 -14.71 -79.88
CA ARG A 19 -47.14 -13.90 -81.09
C ARG A 19 -48.48 -14.26 -81.74
N SER A 20 -49.27 -13.29 -82.17
CA SER A 20 -50.31 -13.44 -83.20
C SER A 20 -50.55 -12.05 -83.78
N GLU A 21 -50.07 -11.73 -84.98
CA GLU A 21 -50.54 -12.16 -86.31
C GLU A 21 -51.92 -11.61 -86.69
N GLY A 22 -51.95 -11.04 -87.89
CA GLY A 22 -53.15 -10.72 -88.67
C GLY A 22 -53.59 -9.27 -88.54
N SER A 23 -53.95 -8.56 -89.60
CA SER A 23 -54.14 -8.93 -91.00
C SER A 23 -54.68 -7.65 -91.66
N SER A 24 -54.14 -7.30 -92.83
CA SER A 24 -54.87 -6.93 -94.07
C SER A 24 -56.13 -6.03 -93.91
N GLU A 25 -56.30 -4.92 -94.61
CA GLU A 25 -56.34 -4.83 -96.07
C GLU A 25 -56.20 -3.37 -96.50
N GLU A 26 -55.33 -3.14 -97.48
CA GLU A 26 -55.46 -2.06 -98.45
C GLU A 26 -56.82 -2.19 -99.16
N LYS A 27 -57.67 -1.16 -99.08
CA LYS A 27 -58.69 -0.91 -100.11
C LYS A 27 -58.62 0.54 -100.56
N ARG A 28 -58.02 0.72 -101.74
CA ARG A 28 -58.22 1.86 -102.63
C ARG A 28 -59.70 1.88 -103.04
N GLN A 29 -60.39 2.98 -102.79
CA GLN A 29 -61.62 3.41 -103.49
C GLN A 29 -61.36 4.86 -103.91
N GLU A 30 -60.94 5.12 -105.14
CA GLU A 30 -61.80 5.32 -106.33
C GLU A 30 -63.01 6.24 -106.08
N GLY A 31 -62.79 7.52 -106.41
CA GLY A 31 -63.72 8.55 -106.88
C GLY A 31 -65.22 8.43 -106.55
N ASP A 32 -65.66 9.25 -105.60
CA ASP A 32 -67.02 9.80 -105.63
C ASP A 32 -66.95 11.29 -106.02
N LYS A 33 -67.10 11.53 -107.33
CA LYS A 33 -67.23 12.87 -107.91
C LYS A 33 -68.67 13.33 -107.69
N GLY A 34 -68.85 14.36 -106.84
CA GLY A 34 -69.99 15.25 -106.96
C GLY A 34 -71.11 15.13 -105.92
N ARG A 35 -70.81 14.77 -104.66
CA ARG A 35 -71.69 15.17 -103.56
C ARG A 35 -71.50 16.66 -103.30
N LYS A 36 -72.53 17.46 -103.63
CA LYS A 36 -72.61 18.87 -103.23
C LYS A 36 -72.47 18.92 -101.71
N PHE A 37 -71.37 19.50 -101.24
CA PHE A 37 -71.12 19.77 -99.83
C PHE A 37 -72.32 20.56 -99.31
N ASN A 38 -73.15 19.91 -98.47
CA ASN A 38 -74.25 20.55 -97.76
C ASN A 38 -73.71 20.93 -96.39
N PRO A 39 -73.31 22.19 -96.16
CA PRO A 39 -72.64 22.60 -94.94
C PRO A 39 -73.44 22.27 -93.67
N LEU A 40 -74.78 22.24 -93.80
CA LEU A 40 -75.71 22.02 -92.70
C LEU A 40 -75.68 20.56 -92.19
N GLU A 41 -75.65 19.57 -93.09
CA GLU A 41 -75.58 18.15 -92.71
C GLU A 41 -74.21 17.81 -92.09
N THR A 42 -73.13 18.38 -92.62
CA THR A 42 -71.78 18.21 -92.06
C THR A 42 -71.69 18.83 -90.66
N LEU A 43 -72.28 20.01 -90.45
CA LEU A 43 -72.37 20.67 -89.14
C LEU A 43 -73.14 19.82 -88.13
N GLN A 44 -74.28 19.25 -88.54
CA GLN A 44 -75.11 18.44 -87.66
C GLN A 44 -74.46 17.09 -87.31
N ALA A 45 -73.73 16.48 -88.25
CA ALA A 45 -72.92 15.29 -87.99
C ALA A 45 -71.74 15.60 -87.04
N VAL A 46 -71.08 16.75 -87.21
CA VAL A 46 -70.02 17.21 -86.29
C VAL A 46 -70.58 17.49 -84.90
N GLU A 47 -71.77 18.08 -84.78
CA GLU A 47 -72.39 18.33 -83.47
C GLU A 47 -72.79 17.03 -82.77
N MET A 48 -73.33 16.04 -83.50
CA MET A 48 -73.62 14.72 -82.92
C MET A 48 -72.35 13.99 -82.50
N ALA A 49 -71.31 13.97 -83.36
CA ALA A 49 -70.02 13.36 -83.02
C ALA A 49 -69.35 14.06 -81.83
N ALA A 50 -69.49 15.38 -81.71
CA ALA A 50 -69.02 16.13 -80.55
C ALA A 50 -69.77 15.74 -79.26
N LYS A 51 -71.10 15.57 -79.32
CA LYS A 51 -71.90 15.09 -78.17
C LYS A 51 -71.57 13.66 -77.79
N GLU A 52 -71.36 12.77 -78.76
CA GLU A 52 -70.93 11.39 -78.51
C GLU A 52 -69.54 11.35 -77.89
N LEU A 53 -68.62 12.18 -78.38
CA LEU A 53 -67.28 12.31 -77.81
C LEU A 53 -67.34 12.85 -76.38
N ASP A 54 -68.16 13.87 -76.12
CA ASP A 54 -68.33 14.45 -74.78
C ASP A 54 -68.89 13.42 -73.79
N GLN A 55 -69.91 12.65 -74.20
CA GLN A 55 -70.44 11.54 -73.40
C GLN A 55 -69.41 10.42 -73.17
N ALA A 56 -68.59 10.10 -74.17
CA ALA A 56 -67.52 9.11 -74.03
C ALA A 56 -66.40 9.60 -73.10
N VAL A 57 -66.03 10.89 -73.17
CA VAL A 57 -65.05 11.52 -72.29
C VAL A 57 -65.57 11.56 -70.85
N ASP A 58 -66.83 11.92 -70.65
CA ASP A 58 -67.47 11.89 -69.33
C ASP A 58 -67.58 10.48 -68.76
N GLY A 59 -67.87 9.49 -69.61
CA GLY A 59 -67.88 8.07 -69.25
C GLY A 59 -66.50 7.59 -68.80
N CYS A 60 -65.46 7.88 -69.60
CA CYS A 60 -64.07 7.58 -69.27
C CYS A 60 -63.61 8.28 -67.98
N THR A 61 -63.97 9.55 -67.79
CA THR A 61 -63.57 10.33 -66.61
C THR A 61 -64.20 9.75 -65.34
N ARG A 62 -65.49 9.38 -65.39
CA ARG A 62 -66.18 8.72 -64.27
C ARG A 62 -65.60 7.34 -63.97
N GLN A 63 -65.30 6.55 -64.99
CA GLN A 63 -64.68 5.23 -64.81
C GLN A 63 -63.28 5.35 -64.21
N LEU A 64 -62.46 6.28 -64.70
CA LEU A 64 -61.12 6.54 -64.17
C LEU A 64 -61.16 7.00 -62.71
N ALA A 65 -62.11 7.88 -62.35
CA ALA A 65 -62.30 8.34 -60.98
C ALA A 65 -62.69 7.17 -60.05
N LYS A 66 -63.57 6.28 -60.52
CA LYS A 66 -63.97 5.07 -59.79
C LYS A 66 -62.79 4.12 -59.60
N ASP A 67 -62.06 3.80 -60.65
CA ASP A 67 -60.91 2.90 -60.60
C ASP A 67 -59.79 3.45 -59.71
N THR A 68 -59.56 4.77 -59.74
CA THR A 68 -58.61 5.45 -58.86
C THR A 68 -59.03 5.35 -57.38
N ASN A 69 -60.32 5.51 -57.10
CA ASN A 69 -60.85 5.40 -55.74
C ASN A 69 -60.78 3.95 -55.23
N ASP A 70 -61.14 2.98 -56.07
CA ASP A 70 -61.07 1.55 -55.73
C ASP A 70 -59.62 1.10 -55.50
N LEU A 71 -58.68 1.58 -56.34
CA LEU A 71 -57.24 1.32 -56.15
C LEU A 71 -56.69 1.97 -54.88
N SER A 72 -57.10 3.20 -54.57
CA SER A 72 -56.73 3.90 -53.33
C SER A 72 -57.23 3.14 -52.10
N LYS A 73 -58.49 2.71 -52.12
CA LYS A 73 -59.09 1.92 -51.04
C LYS A 73 -58.35 0.60 -50.83
N ASN A 74 -58.10 -0.16 -51.90
CA ASN A 74 -57.36 -1.42 -51.83
C ASN A 74 -55.92 -1.22 -51.32
N THR A 75 -55.25 -0.15 -51.74
CA THR A 75 -53.89 0.18 -51.28
C THR A 75 -53.88 0.52 -49.78
N ASN A 76 -54.88 1.28 -49.32
CA ASN A 76 -55.01 1.60 -47.89
C ASN A 76 -55.31 0.36 -47.05
N ASP A 77 -56.19 -0.53 -47.53
CA ASP A 77 -56.51 -1.80 -46.85
C ASP A 77 -55.27 -2.70 -46.75
N GLN A 78 -54.50 -2.85 -47.84
CA GLN A 78 -53.24 -3.60 -47.84
C GLN A 78 -52.19 -2.98 -46.93
N THR A 79 -52.06 -1.64 -46.92
CA THR A 79 -51.13 -0.93 -46.05
C THR A 79 -51.52 -1.12 -44.58
N GLY A 80 -52.81 -1.09 -44.26
CA GLY A 80 -53.33 -1.36 -42.92
C GLY A 80 -53.00 -2.77 -42.44
N ILE A 81 -53.13 -3.78 -43.30
CA ILE A 81 -52.78 -5.18 -42.98
C ILE A 81 -51.27 -5.31 -42.72
N ILE A 82 -50.43 -4.75 -43.59
CA ILE A 82 -48.97 -4.80 -43.44
C ILE A 82 -48.52 -4.11 -42.16
N LEU A 83 -49.05 -2.90 -41.88
CA LEU A 83 -48.74 -2.17 -40.65
C LEU A 83 -49.22 -2.92 -39.41
N GLY A 84 -50.42 -3.52 -39.45
CA GLY A 84 -50.93 -4.36 -38.36
C GLY A 84 -50.00 -5.54 -38.05
N TRP A 85 -49.51 -6.21 -39.10
CA TRP A 85 -48.57 -7.33 -38.97
C TRP A 85 -47.21 -6.89 -38.40
N VAL A 86 -46.66 -5.78 -38.91
CA VAL A 86 -45.39 -5.21 -38.42
C VAL A 86 -45.51 -4.80 -36.96
N VAL A 87 -46.62 -4.19 -36.55
CA VAL A 87 -46.87 -3.81 -35.16
C VAL A 87 -47.02 -5.06 -34.28
N SER A 88 -47.74 -6.09 -34.73
CA SER A 88 -47.90 -7.33 -33.95
C SER A 88 -46.60 -8.10 -33.77
N GLU A 89 -45.69 -8.06 -34.74
CA GLU A 89 -44.38 -8.74 -34.66
C GLU A 89 -43.35 -7.90 -33.88
N ALA A 90 -43.43 -6.57 -33.98
CA ALA A 90 -42.50 -5.67 -33.28
C ALA A 90 -42.82 -5.52 -31.78
N ASP A 91 -44.09 -5.58 -31.37
CA ASP A 91 -44.51 -5.43 -29.97
C ASP A 91 -43.85 -6.45 -29.00
N PRO A 92 -43.81 -7.78 -29.28
CA PRO A 92 -43.13 -8.73 -28.40
C PRO A 92 -41.62 -8.47 -28.34
N LEU A 93 -40.98 -8.11 -29.46
CA LEU A 93 -39.56 -7.77 -29.49
C LEU A 93 -39.25 -6.52 -28.65
N LEU A 94 -40.09 -5.48 -28.74
CA LEU A 94 -39.94 -4.26 -27.94
C LEU A 94 -40.16 -4.53 -26.45
N LYS A 95 -41.10 -5.40 -26.09
CA LYS A 95 -41.31 -5.85 -24.71
C LYS A 95 -40.12 -6.62 -24.17
N ASP A 96 -39.52 -7.51 -24.96
CA ASP A 96 -38.33 -8.27 -24.57
C ASP A 96 -37.10 -7.37 -24.41
N ILE A 97 -36.90 -6.41 -25.31
CA ILE A 97 -35.84 -5.39 -25.20
C ILE A 97 -36.04 -4.56 -23.93
N SER A 98 -37.27 -4.08 -23.68
CA SER A 98 -37.59 -3.31 -22.47
C SER A 98 -37.32 -4.11 -21.20
N LYS A 99 -37.70 -5.39 -21.17
CA LYS A 99 -37.42 -6.30 -20.06
C LYS A 99 -35.91 -6.53 -19.87
N GLY A 100 -35.16 -6.74 -20.95
CA GLY A 100 -33.71 -6.88 -20.93
C GLY A 100 -33.00 -5.64 -20.40
N VAL A 101 -33.41 -4.44 -20.83
CA VAL A 101 -32.91 -3.15 -20.33
C VAL A 101 -33.22 -2.99 -18.85
N GLY A 102 -34.41 -3.39 -18.40
CA GLY A 102 -34.79 -3.39 -16.99
C GLY A 102 -33.88 -4.27 -16.13
N GLN A 103 -33.61 -5.50 -16.57
CA GLN A 103 -32.71 -6.44 -15.88
C GLN A 103 -31.26 -5.92 -15.86
N MET A 104 -30.77 -5.37 -16.97
CA MET A 104 -29.43 -4.80 -17.05
C MET A 104 -29.28 -3.59 -16.11
N MET A 105 -30.32 -2.75 -15.98
CA MET A 105 -30.31 -1.63 -15.04
C MET A 105 -30.28 -2.08 -13.56
N VAL A 106 -30.93 -3.21 -13.23
CA VAL A 106 -30.86 -3.80 -11.89
C VAL A 106 -29.45 -4.32 -11.59
N LEU A 107 -28.82 -5.03 -12.54
CA LEU A 107 -27.45 -5.51 -12.40
C LEU A 107 -26.46 -4.35 -12.26
N MET A 108 -26.55 -3.31 -13.09
CA MET A 108 -25.71 -2.11 -12.98
C MET A 108 -25.87 -1.39 -11.63
N LYS A 109 -27.10 -1.34 -11.09
CA LYS A 109 -27.35 -0.79 -9.73
C LYS A 109 -26.74 -1.68 -8.64
N GLY A 110 -26.71 -3.00 -8.83
CA GLY A 110 -26.01 -3.95 -7.98
C GLY A 110 -24.51 -3.71 -7.97
N ASP A 111 -23.89 -3.66 -9.15
CA ASP A 111 -22.46 -3.39 -9.33
C ASP A 111 -22.06 -2.02 -8.76
N GLN A 112 -22.90 -1.00 -8.95
CA GLN A 112 -22.64 0.32 -8.40
C GLN A 112 -22.65 0.31 -6.86
N ARG A 113 -23.62 -0.39 -6.25
CA ARG A 113 -23.67 -0.56 -4.78
C ARG A 113 -22.47 -1.33 -4.26
N GLU A 114 -21.99 -2.34 -4.99
CA GLU A 114 -20.81 -3.10 -4.61
C GLU A 114 -19.53 -2.26 -4.73
N LYS A 115 -19.37 -1.50 -5.82
CA LYS A 115 -18.30 -0.49 -5.97
C LYS A 115 -18.32 0.53 -4.84
N ASP A 116 -19.49 1.00 -4.43
CA ASP A 116 -19.62 1.94 -3.32
C ASP A 116 -19.23 1.32 -1.97
N LYS A 117 -19.58 0.05 -1.72
CA LYS A 117 -19.12 -0.70 -0.53
C LYS A 117 -17.61 -0.88 -0.52
N THR A 118 -17.01 -1.22 -1.65
CA THR A 118 -15.56 -1.39 -1.79
C THR A 118 -14.84 -0.05 -1.60
N ASN A 119 -15.35 1.02 -2.19
CA ASN A 119 -14.83 2.37 -2.01
C ASN A 119 -14.93 2.86 -0.55
N LYS A 120 -16.03 2.55 0.14
CA LYS A 120 -16.18 2.86 1.57
C LYS A 120 -15.15 2.08 2.42
N SER A 121 -14.93 0.81 2.12
CA SER A 121 -13.94 -0.03 2.80
C SER A 121 -12.52 0.48 2.56
N LEU A 122 -12.17 0.87 1.33
CA LEU A 122 -10.88 1.48 1.00
C LEU A 122 -10.65 2.81 1.72
N ARG A 123 -11.68 3.65 1.87
CA ARG A 123 -11.58 4.88 2.67
C ARG A 123 -11.30 4.57 4.14
N CYS A 124 -11.93 3.54 4.70
CA CYS A 124 -11.69 3.09 6.08
C CYS A 124 -10.25 2.60 6.26
N VAL A 125 -9.76 1.73 5.37
CA VAL A 125 -8.37 1.24 5.40
C VAL A 125 -7.37 2.39 5.26
N ARG A 126 -7.61 3.35 4.34
CA ARG A 126 -6.75 4.54 4.18
C ARG A 126 -6.78 5.43 5.42
N ALA A 127 -7.91 5.56 6.10
CA ALA A 127 -8.00 6.30 7.35
C ALA A 127 -7.20 5.60 8.46
N SER A 128 -7.35 4.28 8.62
CA SER A 128 -6.56 3.48 9.57
C SER A 128 -5.06 3.55 9.27
N LEU A 129 -4.65 3.48 8.01
CA LEU A 129 -3.24 3.61 7.60
C LEU A 129 -2.69 5.01 7.91
N LYS A 130 -3.50 6.07 7.74
CA LYS A 130 -3.13 7.43 8.16
C LYS A 130 -3.01 7.55 9.68
N THR A 131 -3.87 6.87 10.45
CA THR A 131 -3.77 6.84 11.91
C THR A 131 -2.51 6.10 12.35
N VAL A 132 -2.20 4.95 11.75
CA VAL A 132 -0.97 4.17 12.01
C VAL A 132 0.28 4.96 11.60
N ALA A 133 0.25 5.65 10.46
CA ALA A 133 1.35 6.51 10.04
C ALA A 133 1.54 7.70 10.99
N ARG A 134 0.46 8.25 11.56
CA ARG A 134 0.51 9.32 12.57
C ARG A 134 1.03 8.81 13.90
N THR A 135 0.61 7.64 14.37
CA THR A 135 1.15 7.03 15.60
C THR A 135 2.63 6.69 15.43
N ASN A 136 3.03 6.18 14.27
CA ASN A 136 4.45 5.90 13.99
C ASN A 136 5.27 7.21 13.85
N ALA A 137 4.67 8.29 13.33
CA ALA A 137 5.31 9.60 13.30
C ALA A 137 5.46 10.19 14.71
N THR A 138 4.43 10.11 15.56
CA THR A 138 4.53 10.54 16.96
C THR A 138 5.51 9.69 17.77
N ASP A 139 5.60 8.39 17.50
CA ASP A 139 6.61 7.52 18.10
C ASP A 139 8.02 7.94 17.66
N ARG A 140 8.21 8.30 16.39
CA ARG A 140 9.48 8.81 15.86
C ARG A 140 9.84 10.18 16.47
N ASP A 141 8.87 11.06 16.64
CA ASP A 141 9.07 12.39 17.23
C ASP A 141 9.36 12.29 18.73
N LEU A 142 8.65 11.42 19.45
CA LEU A 142 8.92 11.08 20.85
C LEU A 142 10.32 10.45 20.99
N PHE A 143 10.71 9.61 20.04
CA PHE A 143 12.02 8.98 20.02
C PHE A 143 13.15 9.98 19.72
N GLU A 144 12.98 10.88 18.75
CA GLU A 144 13.90 12.00 18.54
C GLU A 144 14.01 12.90 19.77
N PHE A 145 12.88 13.13 20.45
CA PHE A 145 12.86 13.88 21.71
C PHE A 145 13.65 13.16 22.80
N LEU A 146 13.44 11.86 22.99
CA LEU A 146 14.20 11.05 23.96
C LEU A 146 15.69 11.03 23.63
N LEU A 147 16.09 10.84 22.36
CA LEU A 147 17.49 10.91 21.95
C LEU A 147 18.11 12.30 22.19
N LYS A 148 17.37 13.38 21.93
CA LYS A 148 17.81 14.75 22.22
C LYS A 148 17.98 14.97 23.73
N GLU A 149 17.08 14.43 24.54
CA GLU A 149 17.15 14.54 26.01
C GLU A 149 18.35 13.75 26.57
N VAL A 150 18.57 12.54 26.07
CA VAL A 150 19.76 11.73 26.41
C VAL A 150 21.04 12.47 26.07
N ARG A 151 21.16 13.03 24.85
CA ARG A 151 22.32 13.83 24.44
C ARG A 151 22.52 15.09 25.29
N ARG A 152 21.43 15.73 25.72
CA ARG A 152 21.48 16.94 26.55
C ARG A 152 22.00 16.63 27.96
N GLU A 153 21.49 15.58 28.58
CA GLU A 153 21.95 15.14 29.89
C GLU A 153 23.39 14.63 29.83
N GLU A 154 23.77 13.95 28.74
CA GLU A 154 25.15 13.53 28.49
C GLU A 154 26.10 14.73 28.34
N GLN A 155 25.77 15.73 27.53
CA GLN A 155 26.62 16.93 27.37
C GLN A 155 26.80 17.69 28.66
N LYS A 156 25.75 17.77 29.48
CA LYS A 156 25.81 18.37 30.81
C LYS A 156 26.70 17.56 31.75
N ALA A 157 26.52 16.24 31.78
CA ALA A 157 27.36 15.32 32.55
C ALA A 157 28.83 15.40 32.12
N ARG A 158 29.10 15.50 30.82
CA ARG A 158 30.44 15.63 30.23
C ARG A 158 31.11 16.95 30.61
N ALA A 159 30.39 18.07 30.49
CA ALA A 159 30.91 19.38 30.90
C ALA A 159 31.21 19.42 32.41
N GLU A 160 30.29 18.89 33.23
CA GLU A 160 30.50 18.80 34.67
C GLU A 160 31.64 17.86 35.06
N LEU A 161 31.81 16.73 34.36
CA LEU A 161 32.90 15.78 34.60
C LEU A 161 34.26 16.40 34.26
N MET A 162 34.38 17.08 33.12
CA MET A 162 35.63 17.71 32.68
C MET A 162 36.06 18.86 33.60
N ASP A 163 35.12 19.71 34.03
CA ASP A 163 35.41 20.75 35.03
C ASP A 163 35.78 20.13 36.39
N ARG A 164 35.20 18.97 36.73
CA ARG A 164 35.48 18.28 37.99
C ARG A 164 36.77 17.48 37.99
N ILE A 165 37.20 16.89 36.88
CA ILE A 165 38.53 16.29 36.76
C ILE A 165 39.59 17.37 37.04
N ARG A 166 39.42 18.60 36.51
CA ARG A 166 40.28 19.74 36.83
C ARG A 166 40.28 20.12 38.32
N ILE A 167 39.15 19.98 39.02
CA ILE A 167 39.05 20.26 40.46
C ILE A 167 39.66 19.11 41.28
N LEU A 168 39.42 17.85 40.90
CA LEU A 168 39.97 16.67 41.57
C LEU A 168 41.48 16.54 41.37
N GLU A 169 42.03 16.98 40.23
CA GLU A 169 43.47 17.15 40.04
C GLU A 169 44.08 18.16 41.02
N LYS A 170 43.32 19.20 41.42
CA LYS A 170 43.72 20.12 42.50
C LYS A 170 43.57 19.52 43.90
N GLU A 171 42.67 18.56 44.09
CA GLU A 171 42.39 17.90 45.38
C GLU A 171 43.14 16.56 45.57
N LYS A 172 44.03 16.20 44.63
CA LYS A 172 44.76 14.92 44.52
C LYS A 172 45.83 14.68 45.61
N GLN A 173 45.50 15.00 46.86
CA GLN A 173 46.35 14.79 48.02
C GLN A 173 45.71 13.89 49.10
N THR A 174 44.52 13.30 48.90
CA THR A 174 43.82 12.58 49.99
C THR A 174 43.15 11.23 49.69
N THR A 175 43.27 10.62 48.50
CA THR A 175 42.72 9.28 48.27
C THR A 175 43.65 8.18 48.78
N LYS A 176 43.15 7.33 49.71
CA LYS A 176 43.88 6.21 50.34
C LYS A 176 44.14 4.99 49.42
N GLY A 177 43.72 5.05 48.16
CA GLY A 177 43.93 3.98 47.18
C GLY A 177 45.37 3.96 46.66
N VAL A 178 45.88 2.77 46.28
CA VAL A 178 47.23 2.64 45.69
C VAL A 178 47.28 3.16 44.24
N ILE A 179 46.12 3.39 43.64
CA ILE A 179 45.92 3.80 42.25
C ILE A 179 44.89 4.92 42.20
N SER A 180 45.07 5.89 41.29
CA SER A 180 44.10 6.96 41.06
C SER A 180 42.96 6.49 40.13
N THR A 181 41.85 7.23 40.14
CA THR A 181 40.71 6.99 39.24
C THR A 181 41.13 7.02 37.78
N GLU A 182 41.96 7.97 37.38
CA GLU A 182 42.44 8.11 36.01
C GLU A 182 43.24 6.87 35.59
N ARG A 183 44.15 6.41 36.45
CA ARG A 183 44.97 5.23 36.17
C ARG A 183 44.14 3.95 36.11
N LEU A 184 43.09 3.82 36.92
CA LEU A 184 42.16 2.70 36.82
C LEU A 184 41.41 2.74 35.48
N MET A 185 40.93 3.90 35.06
CA MET A 185 40.27 4.08 33.75
C MET A 185 41.20 3.71 32.59
N GLU A 186 42.46 4.15 32.62
CA GLU A 186 43.47 3.77 31.61
C GLU A 186 43.64 2.25 31.50
N ILE A 187 43.69 1.54 32.64
CA ILE A 187 43.83 0.09 32.66
C ILE A 187 42.59 -0.58 32.08
N LEU A 188 41.39 -0.08 32.40
CA LEU A 188 40.14 -0.64 31.89
C LEU A 188 39.95 -0.40 30.39
N LEU A 189 40.46 0.73 29.86
CA LEU A 189 40.41 1.07 28.44
C LEU A 189 41.46 0.33 27.61
N ARG A 190 42.56 -0.13 28.23
CA ARG A 190 43.53 -1.03 27.59
C ARG A 190 42.92 -2.44 27.45
N GLY A 191 42.53 -2.77 26.23
CA GLY A 191 42.14 -4.13 25.83
C GLY A 191 43.34 -5.00 25.46
N GLU A 192 43.11 -6.30 25.34
CA GLU A 192 44.11 -7.34 25.02
C GLU A 192 44.78 -7.16 23.64
N ASN A 193 44.17 -6.39 22.72
CA ASN A 193 44.55 -6.30 21.31
C ASN A 193 45.12 -4.93 20.88
N THR A 194 45.47 -4.03 21.81
CA THR A 194 45.94 -2.68 21.47
C THR A 194 47.48 -2.58 21.38
N ASP A 195 48.16 -3.58 20.82
CA ASP A 195 49.63 -3.57 20.75
C ASP A 195 50.19 -2.53 19.75
N ASP A 196 49.38 -2.04 18.79
CA ASP A 196 49.82 -1.13 17.72
C ASP A 196 49.06 0.21 17.62
N GLY A 197 48.20 0.55 18.60
CA GLY A 197 47.36 1.76 18.54
C GLY A 197 47.33 2.57 19.84
N PRO A 198 47.09 3.89 19.78
CA PRO A 198 46.81 4.68 20.97
C PRO A 198 45.59 4.09 21.68
N ALA A 199 45.64 4.03 23.02
CA ALA A 199 44.52 3.52 23.81
C ALA A 199 43.25 4.32 23.46
N PRO A 200 42.09 3.66 23.29
CA PRO A 200 40.84 4.36 23.05
C PRO A 200 40.60 5.34 24.19
N ASP A 201 40.40 6.61 23.85
CA ASP A 201 40.09 7.65 24.82
C ASP A 201 38.69 7.42 25.43
N ILE A 202 38.47 7.92 26.64
CA ILE A 202 37.18 7.82 27.37
C ILE A 202 36.02 8.26 26.47
N ASP A 203 36.23 9.36 25.72
CA ASP A 203 35.26 9.92 24.80
C ASP A 203 34.87 8.93 23.70
N SER A 204 35.84 8.17 23.15
CA SER A 204 35.56 7.17 22.10
C SER A 204 34.71 6.00 22.62
N MET A 205 34.84 5.66 23.91
CA MET A 205 34.08 4.57 24.53
C MET A 205 32.64 4.99 24.81
N LEU A 206 32.45 6.22 25.32
CA LEU A 206 31.12 6.81 25.51
C LEU A 206 30.36 6.94 24.20
N GLU A 207 31.03 7.47 23.17
CA GLU A 207 30.48 7.52 21.82
C GLU A 207 30.13 6.12 21.30
N GLN A 208 30.95 5.11 21.58
CA GLN A 208 30.66 3.74 21.17
C GLN A 208 29.39 3.18 21.81
N MET A 209 29.18 3.35 23.12
CA MET A 209 27.95 2.91 23.79
C MET A 209 26.70 3.56 23.19
N ILE A 210 26.77 4.88 22.94
CA ILE A 210 25.67 5.63 22.32
C ILE A 210 25.42 5.14 20.90
N ASN A 211 26.49 4.98 20.12
CA ASN A 211 26.42 4.46 18.76
C ASN A 211 25.81 3.05 18.73
N ASP A 212 26.12 2.20 19.70
CA ASP A 212 25.54 0.85 19.78
C ASP A 212 24.05 0.90 20.11
N MET A 213 23.64 1.77 21.05
CA MET A 213 22.23 1.98 21.36
C MET A 213 21.47 2.56 20.15
N GLU A 214 22.04 3.57 19.47
CA GLU A 214 21.47 4.17 18.25
C GLU A 214 21.36 3.15 17.11
N ARG A 215 22.39 2.32 16.91
CA ARG A 215 22.37 1.26 15.89
C ARG A 215 21.27 0.25 16.17
N VAL A 216 21.10 -0.18 17.42
CA VAL A 216 20.01 -1.09 17.80
C VAL A 216 18.64 -0.44 17.57
N LEU A 217 18.45 0.80 18.00
CA LEU A 217 17.17 1.50 17.86
C LEU A 217 16.84 1.81 16.39
N SER A 218 17.84 2.12 15.56
CA SER A 218 17.66 2.35 14.12
C SER A 218 17.09 1.12 13.39
N LYS A 219 17.26 -0.08 13.95
CA LYS A 219 16.76 -1.35 13.40
C LYS A 219 15.29 -1.61 13.69
N ARG A 220 14.60 -0.76 14.47
CA ARG A 220 13.16 -0.89 14.78
C ARG A 220 12.29 -1.07 13.54
N GLY A 221 12.60 -0.34 12.45
CA GLY A 221 11.84 -0.43 11.19
C GLY A 221 12.04 -1.72 10.41
N ASP A 222 13.16 -2.42 10.65
CA ASP A 222 13.54 -3.65 9.93
C ASP A 222 13.01 -4.92 10.63
N ILE A 223 12.62 -4.81 11.91
CA ILE A 223 12.19 -5.95 12.72
C ILE A 223 10.71 -6.25 12.46
N ASP A 224 10.39 -7.54 12.28
CA ASP A 224 9.01 -8.01 12.08
C ASP A 224 8.05 -7.55 13.18
N ILE A 225 6.88 -7.07 12.77
CA ILE A 225 5.86 -6.52 13.67
C ILE A 225 5.33 -7.59 14.64
N ARG A 226 5.25 -8.86 14.23
CA ARG A 226 4.80 -9.93 15.15
C ARG A 226 5.84 -10.18 16.22
N ALA A 227 7.13 -10.23 15.86
CA ALA A 227 8.21 -10.33 16.83
C ALA A 227 8.19 -9.14 17.81
N GLN A 228 7.98 -7.90 17.33
CA GLN A 228 7.82 -6.73 18.21
C GLN A 228 6.64 -6.90 19.17
N GLY A 229 5.48 -7.34 18.67
CA GLY A 229 4.29 -7.57 19.50
C GLY A 229 4.51 -8.64 20.58
N GLN A 230 5.20 -9.73 20.26
CA GLN A 230 5.55 -10.79 21.22
C GLN A 230 6.49 -10.28 22.31
N VAL A 231 7.48 -9.45 21.94
CA VAL A 231 8.40 -8.91 22.93
C VAL A 231 7.74 -7.84 23.80
N LEU A 232 6.85 -7.03 23.22
CA LEU A 232 6.06 -6.05 23.98
C LEU A 232 5.08 -6.68 24.96
N SER A 233 4.66 -7.95 24.76
CA SER A 233 3.84 -8.63 25.76
C SER A 233 4.57 -8.89 27.08
N LEU A 234 5.91 -8.81 27.11
CA LEU A 234 6.69 -8.88 28.36
C LEU A 234 6.32 -7.76 29.33
N PHE A 235 5.93 -6.58 28.84
CA PHE A 235 5.47 -5.49 29.70
C PHE A 235 4.10 -5.76 30.35
N GLN A 236 3.40 -6.81 29.92
CA GLN A 236 2.15 -7.26 30.54
C GLN A 236 2.41 -8.40 31.54
N GLU A 237 3.60 -8.98 31.53
CA GLU A 237 3.95 -10.05 32.46
C GLU A 237 4.18 -9.50 33.86
N LYS A 238 3.37 -9.98 34.80
CA LYS A 238 3.41 -9.54 36.19
C LYS A 238 4.82 -9.65 36.78
N ARG A 239 5.54 -10.73 36.49
CA ARG A 239 6.90 -10.95 36.98
C ARG A 239 7.88 -9.87 36.49
N PHE A 240 7.73 -9.43 35.25
CA PHE A 240 8.57 -8.37 34.67
C PHE A 240 8.24 -7.01 35.28
N LEU A 241 6.95 -6.70 35.44
CA LEU A 241 6.49 -5.47 36.10
C LEU A 241 7.00 -5.39 37.54
N ASP A 242 6.75 -6.44 38.34
CA ASP A 242 7.20 -6.56 39.72
C ASP A 242 8.73 -6.39 39.82
N TRP A 243 9.49 -6.99 38.89
CA TRP A 243 10.94 -6.80 38.81
C TRP A 243 11.32 -5.35 38.50
N SER A 244 10.67 -4.72 37.52
CA SER A 244 11.03 -3.39 37.02
C SER A 244 10.74 -2.24 37.98
N GLU A 245 9.80 -2.44 38.92
CA GLU A 245 9.37 -1.45 39.92
C GLU A 245 10.00 -1.69 41.31
N ASN A 246 10.59 -2.86 41.54
CA ASN A 246 11.22 -3.19 42.81
C ASN A 246 12.51 -2.38 43.02
N LYS A 247 12.73 -1.91 44.25
CA LYS A 247 13.97 -1.21 44.67
C LYS A 247 15.18 -2.15 44.72
N HIS A 248 14.95 -3.44 44.96
CA HIS A 248 15.96 -4.49 45.00
C HIS A 248 15.56 -5.62 44.05
N PRO A 249 15.60 -5.34 42.73
CA PRO A 249 15.24 -6.33 41.75
C PRO A 249 16.25 -7.48 41.77
N ASP A 250 15.74 -8.70 41.65
CA ASP A 250 16.55 -9.90 41.44
C ASP A 250 16.89 -10.08 39.94
N LEU A 251 17.39 -11.25 39.55
CA LEU A 251 17.67 -11.55 38.15
C LEU A 251 16.42 -12.11 37.46
N ILE A 252 16.08 -11.58 36.29
CA ILE A 252 15.12 -12.20 35.38
C ILE A 252 15.83 -12.74 34.15
N LEU A 253 15.41 -13.91 33.70
CA LEU A 253 15.79 -14.48 32.43
C LEU A 253 14.56 -14.46 31.53
N VAL A 254 14.69 -13.84 30.37
CA VAL A 254 13.64 -13.78 29.36
C VAL A 254 14.09 -14.62 28.16
N ASP A 255 13.39 -15.73 27.93
CA ASP A 255 13.52 -16.47 26.68
C ASP A 255 12.64 -15.83 25.62
N GLY A 256 13.26 -15.16 24.66
CA GLY A 256 12.54 -14.49 23.59
C GLY A 256 11.95 -15.46 22.56
N ASN A 257 12.47 -16.69 22.44
CA ASN A 257 12.17 -17.64 21.34
C ASN A 257 11.98 -16.95 19.97
N ILE A 258 12.87 -16.00 19.65
CA ILE A 258 12.85 -15.25 18.39
C ILE A 258 14.07 -15.68 17.60
N GLU A 259 13.85 -16.38 16.49
CA GLU A 259 14.91 -16.68 15.53
C GLU A 259 15.39 -15.37 14.89
N SER A 260 16.49 -14.80 15.40
CA SER A 260 17.17 -13.69 14.72
C SER A 260 18.49 -14.17 14.12
N ARG A 261 18.60 -14.09 12.79
CA ARG A 261 19.90 -14.28 12.09
C ARG A 261 20.76 -13.02 12.12
N ASP A 262 20.19 -11.91 12.57
CA ASP A 262 20.84 -10.61 12.64
C ASP A 262 21.59 -10.42 13.96
N ARG A 263 22.60 -9.54 13.92
CA ARG A 263 23.38 -9.13 15.10
C ARG A 263 22.58 -8.33 16.12
N VAL A 264 21.43 -7.80 15.71
CA VAL A 264 20.48 -7.05 16.55
C VAL A 264 19.18 -7.83 16.54
N SER A 265 18.79 -8.32 17.72
CA SER A 265 17.53 -9.05 17.90
C SER A 265 16.40 -8.11 18.32
N THR A 266 15.15 -8.57 18.25
CA THR A 266 14.01 -7.84 18.82
C THR A 266 14.17 -7.64 20.33
N MET A 267 14.82 -8.57 21.04
CA MET A 267 15.14 -8.40 22.47
C MET A 267 16.14 -7.28 22.69
N SER A 268 17.13 -7.10 21.81
CA SER A 268 18.07 -5.99 21.89
C SER A 268 17.34 -4.64 21.77
N LEU A 269 16.37 -4.55 20.86
CA LEU A 269 15.52 -3.37 20.71
C LEU A 269 14.74 -3.08 21.99
N LEU A 270 14.07 -4.09 22.55
CA LEU A 270 13.34 -3.95 23.81
C LEU A 270 14.25 -3.45 24.93
N CYS A 271 15.44 -4.03 25.08
CA CYS A 271 16.38 -3.60 26.11
C CYS A 271 16.78 -2.13 25.93
N ALA A 272 17.03 -1.68 24.70
CA ALA A 272 17.35 -0.29 24.42
C ALA A 272 16.19 0.66 24.73
N GLU A 273 14.96 0.31 24.32
CA GLU A 273 13.75 1.09 24.65
C GLU A 273 13.49 1.13 26.16
N PHE A 274 13.59 -0.01 26.85
CA PHE A 274 13.44 -0.09 28.29
C PHE A 274 14.48 0.77 29.02
N LEU A 275 15.75 0.71 28.63
CA LEU A 275 16.79 1.54 29.22
C LEU A 275 16.55 3.03 28.97
N ALA A 276 16.09 3.43 27.78
CA ALA A 276 15.73 4.82 27.52
C ALA A 276 14.63 5.32 28.47
N THR A 277 13.62 4.49 28.76
CA THR A 277 12.59 4.85 29.75
C THR A 277 13.16 4.98 31.17
N LYS A 278 14.03 4.05 31.60
CA LYS A 278 14.64 4.11 32.95
C LYS A 278 15.63 5.26 33.09
N LEU A 279 16.35 5.61 32.04
CA LEU A 279 17.24 6.76 32.02
C LEU A 279 16.46 8.06 32.25
N SER A 280 15.28 8.23 31.62
CA SER A 280 14.40 9.38 31.85
C SER A 280 13.86 9.48 33.30
N GLN A 281 13.90 8.38 34.05
CA GLN A 281 13.50 8.29 35.45
C GLN A 281 14.70 8.48 36.42
N GLY A 282 15.90 8.80 35.90
CA GLY A 282 17.10 9.07 36.70
C GLY A 282 17.89 7.83 37.15
N TYR A 283 17.62 6.65 36.58
CA TYR A 283 18.37 5.44 36.85
C TYR A 283 19.76 5.48 36.19
N VAL A 284 20.77 4.90 36.86
CA VAL A 284 22.04 4.55 36.18
C VAL A 284 21.77 3.36 35.27
N CYS A 285 21.84 3.60 33.97
CA CYS A 285 21.61 2.58 32.97
C CYS A 285 22.96 2.18 32.35
N LEU A 286 23.26 0.88 32.37
CA LEU A 286 24.43 0.31 31.71
C LEU A 286 23.95 -0.47 30.49
N TYR A 287 24.62 -0.32 29.36
CA TYR A 287 24.22 -0.96 28.11
C TYR A 287 25.40 -1.58 27.39
N PHE A 288 25.22 -2.80 26.88
CA PHE A 288 26.20 -3.47 26.05
C PHE A 288 25.51 -4.39 25.06
N ALA A 289 25.71 -4.15 23.76
CA ALA A 289 25.10 -4.93 22.70
C ALA A 289 26.08 -6.00 22.19
N CYS A 290 26.10 -7.19 22.83
CA CYS A 290 27.05 -8.27 22.51
C CYS A 290 27.14 -8.61 21.01
N GLY A 291 26.02 -8.61 20.30
CA GLY A 291 25.98 -8.91 18.87
C GLY A 291 26.68 -7.87 17.97
N LEU A 292 26.90 -6.65 18.46
CA LEU A 292 27.66 -5.62 17.75
C LEU A 292 29.18 -5.76 17.95
N HIS A 293 29.60 -6.48 19.00
CA HIS A 293 31.01 -6.64 19.40
C HIS A 293 31.57 -8.04 19.14
N THR A 294 31.41 -8.54 17.92
CA THR A 294 31.88 -9.88 17.53
C THR A 294 33.15 -9.85 16.68
N GLY A 295 33.72 -8.67 16.43
CA GLY A 295 34.89 -8.50 15.56
C GLY A 295 36.17 -8.93 16.26
N ALA A 296 37.05 -9.65 15.55
CA ALA A 296 38.36 -10.07 16.10
C ALA A 296 39.28 -8.90 16.50
N ARG A 297 39.05 -7.71 15.91
CA ARG A 297 39.79 -6.47 16.23
C ARG A 297 38.99 -5.53 17.12
N ASP A 298 37.81 -5.93 17.58
CA ASP A 298 37.03 -5.12 18.50
C ASP A 298 37.61 -5.25 19.91
N PRO A 299 38.09 -4.14 20.52
CA PRO A 299 38.63 -4.16 21.88
C PRO A 299 37.60 -4.56 22.93
N TRP A 300 36.31 -4.50 22.61
CA TRP A 300 35.20 -4.87 23.49
C TRP A 300 34.64 -6.26 23.21
N SER A 301 35.24 -7.03 22.30
CA SER A 301 34.75 -8.37 22.01
C SER A 301 34.91 -9.33 23.19
N GLY A 302 33.91 -10.22 23.33
CA GLY A 302 33.93 -11.31 24.30
C GLY A 302 33.72 -10.90 25.78
N PRO A 303 33.84 -11.86 26.71
CA PRO A 303 33.51 -11.66 28.12
C PRO A 303 34.34 -10.57 28.82
N LYS A 304 35.62 -10.46 28.46
CA LYS A 304 36.54 -9.45 28.99
C LYS A 304 36.13 -8.04 28.56
N GLY A 305 35.79 -7.86 27.30
CA GLY A 305 35.28 -6.59 26.78
C GLY A 305 33.98 -6.16 27.44
N ILE A 306 33.03 -7.08 27.64
CA ILE A 306 31.79 -6.82 28.40
C ILE A 306 32.12 -6.31 29.81
N ALA A 307 32.94 -7.05 30.56
CA ALA A 307 33.25 -6.71 31.95
C ALA A 307 33.96 -5.34 32.06
N ARG A 308 34.85 -5.02 31.12
CA ARG A 308 35.49 -3.70 31.04
C ARG A 308 34.50 -2.60 30.71
N SER A 309 33.67 -2.77 29.68
CA SER A 309 32.69 -1.77 29.28
C SER A 309 31.75 -1.45 30.44
N ILE A 310 31.25 -2.47 31.14
CA ILE A 310 30.42 -2.31 32.34
C ILE A 310 31.19 -1.58 33.46
N ALA A 311 32.44 -1.96 33.73
CA ALA A 311 33.26 -1.29 34.74
C ALA A 311 33.50 0.19 34.42
N VAL A 312 33.80 0.52 33.16
CA VAL A 312 33.99 1.89 32.67
C VAL A 312 32.71 2.69 32.82
N GLN A 313 31.57 2.16 32.34
CA GLN A 313 30.28 2.83 32.47
C GLN A 313 29.89 3.08 33.94
N LEU A 314 30.14 2.12 34.84
CA LEU A 314 29.95 2.29 36.29
C LEU A 314 30.85 3.37 36.87
N MET A 315 32.15 3.36 36.54
CA MET A 315 33.10 4.35 37.01
C MET A 315 32.67 5.77 36.60
N LEU A 316 32.18 5.93 35.36
CA LEU A 316 31.66 7.20 34.87
C LEU A 316 30.39 7.62 35.63
N ALA A 317 29.43 6.71 35.78
CA ALA A 317 28.19 6.98 36.51
C ALA A 317 28.41 7.34 37.99
N LEU A 318 29.30 6.62 38.67
CA LEU A 318 29.69 6.91 40.07
C LEU A 318 30.50 8.20 40.16
N GLY A 319 31.35 8.49 39.18
CA GLY A 319 32.11 9.72 39.08
C GLY A 319 31.21 10.94 39.00
N LEU A 320 30.14 10.87 38.20
CA LEU A 320 29.12 11.91 38.12
C LEU A 320 28.40 12.14 39.47
N ARG A 321 28.21 11.06 40.24
CA ARG A 321 27.55 11.09 41.57
C ARG A 321 28.47 11.41 42.74
N ARG A 322 29.79 11.47 42.54
CA ARG A 322 30.83 11.64 43.57
C ARG A 322 30.96 10.47 44.56
N ASP A 323 30.54 9.27 44.14
CA ASP A 323 30.50 8.07 44.99
C ASP A 323 31.59 7.05 44.62
N VAL A 324 32.64 7.47 43.91
CA VAL A 324 33.74 6.56 43.53
C VAL A 324 34.63 6.26 44.74
N ASN A 325 34.53 5.04 45.27
CA ASN A 325 35.43 4.55 46.31
C ASN A 325 36.39 3.48 45.75
N LEU A 326 37.70 3.79 45.74
CA LEU A 326 38.76 2.88 45.28
C LEU A 326 39.53 2.17 46.40
N GLU A 327 39.02 2.17 47.64
CA GLU A 327 39.66 1.45 48.77
C GLU A 327 39.83 -0.06 48.50
N PHE A 328 38.98 -0.65 47.67
CA PHE A 328 39.13 -2.04 47.24
C PHE A 328 40.38 -2.28 46.37
N MET A 329 41.00 -1.22 45.83
CA MET A 329 42.27 -1.25 45.08
C MET A 329 43.48 -0.85 45.95
N SER A 330 43.45 -1.18 47.23
CA SER A 330 44.50 -0.90 48.22
C SER A 330 45.78 -1.74 48.09
N SER A 331 45.92 -2.60 47.08
CA SER A 331 47.11 -3.45 46.91
C SER A 331 47.61 -3.46 45.47
N ARG A 332 48.93 -3.25 45.29
CA ARG A 332 49.59 -3.33 43.97
C ARG A 332 49.40 -4.67 43.27
N ARG A 333 49.26 -5.77 44.03
CA ARG A 333 48.98 -7.09 43.45
C ARG A 333 47.66 -7.08 42.68
N ARG A 334 46.62 -6.46 43.24
CA ARG A 334 45.29 -6.36 42.62
C ARG A 334 45.32 -5.52 41.34
N VAL A 335 46.15 -4.49 41.31
CA VAL A 335 46.38 -3.67 40.11
C VAL A 335 47.06 -4.49 39.02
N ARG A 336 48.14 -5.23 39.34
CA ARG A 336 48.84 -6.09 38.36
C ARG A 336 47.97 -7.20 37.79
N GLU A 337 47.14 -7.83 38.63
CA GLU A 337 46.16 -8.84 38.17
C GLU A 337 45.14 -8.22 37.19
N LEU A 338 44.78 -6.95 37.37
CA LEU A 338 43.89 -6.23 36.45
C LEU A 338 44.61 -5.84 35.14
N GLU A 339 45.88 -5.42 35.23
CA GLU A 339 46.74 -5.15 34.07
C GLU A 339 46.99 -6.41 33.22
N ALA A 340 46.92 -7.60 33.84
CA ALA A 340 47.06 -8.89 33.16
C ALA A 340 45.75 -9.39 32.50
N ASP A 341 44.73 -8.55 32.36
CA ASP A 341 43.48 -8.89 31.66
C ASP A 341 42.71 -10.07 32.30
N ASP A 342 42.82 -10.25 33.61
CA ASP A 342 42.14 -11.35 34.30
C ASP A 342 40.64 -11.09 34.45
N ILE A 343 39.80 -11.96 33.88
CA ILE A 343 38.33 -11.82 33.89
C ILE A 343 37.74 -11.93 35.29
N GLU A 344 38.29 -12.79 36.16
CA GLU A 344 37.82 -12.93 37.53
C GLU A 344 38.07 -11.65 38.31
N ARG A 345 39.21 -10.99 38.03
CA ARG A 345 39.57 -9.69 38.59
C ARG A 345 38.64 -8.59 38.08
N LEU A 346 38.36 -8.52 36.78
CA LEU A 346 37.42 -7.57 36.20
C LEU A 346 36.03 -7.69 36.86
N CYS A 347 35.53 -8.91 37.01
CA CYS A 347 34.26 -9.17 37.70
C CYS A 347 34.28 -8.73 39.18
N LYS A 348 35.42 -8.91 39.88
CA LYS A 348 35.60 -8.42 41.26
C LYS A 348 35.60 -6.89 41.32
N VAL A 349 36.15 -6.20 40.32
CA VAL A 349 36.10 -4.73 40.20
C VAL A 349 34.65 -4.28 40.01
N VAL A 350 33.92 -4.82 39.04
CA VAL A 350 32.51 -4.50 38.80
C VAL A 350 31.68 -4.68 40.08
N ARG A 351 31.83 -5.81 40.77
CA ARG A 351 31.12 -6.08 42.03
C ARG A 351 31.48 -5.08 43.13
N ALA A 352 32.73 -4.61 43.19
CA ALA A 352 33.14 -3.63 44.19
C ALA A 352 32.57 -2.23 43.92
N LEU A 353 32.33 -1.88 42.64
CA LEU A 353 31.76 -0.60 42.24
C LEU A 353 30.24 -0.49 42.48
N ILE A 354 29.51 -1.60 42.50
CA ILE A 354 28.04 -1.61 42.68
C ILE A 354 27.63 -1.46 44.16
N LYS A 355 28.59 -1.47 45.10
CA LYS A 355 28.34 -1.55 46.55
C LYS A 355 27.73 -0.32 47.19
#